data_AF-A0A350QIH2-F1
#
_entry.id   AF-A0A350QIH2-F1
#
_cell.length_a   1.000
_cell.length_b   1.000
_cell.length_c   1.000
_cell.angle_alpha   90.00
_cell.angle_beta   90.00
_cell.angle_gamma   90.00
#
_symmetry.space_group_name_H-M   'P 1'
#
loop_
_entity.id
_entity.type
_entity.pdbx_description
1 polymer ?
#
loop_
_entity_poly.entity_id
_entity_poly.type
_entity_poly.pdbx_seq_one_letter_code
_entity_poly.pdbx_strand_id
1 'polypeptide(L)'
;NILYCYPTAELRLKLAGLQQPVALLHYSDIAVNRLVTSFAMPAEPVSFGRQLYQTLFSADQSAAEVIWCELPPEHDNWHAVHDRLKRASCNL
;
A
#
# COMPACT_ATOMS: atom_id res chain seq x y z
N ASN A 1 -6.43 -10.78 -2.53
CA ASN A 1 -5.85 -10.55 -1.19
C ASN A 1 -6.59 -9.44 -0.47
N ILE A 2 -6.61 -9.50 0.86
CA ILE A 2 -7.20 -8.41 1.68
C ILE A 2 -6.22 -7.22 1.66
N LEU A 3 -6.74 -6.02 1.45
CA LEU A 3 -5.99 -4.77 1.49
C LEU A 3 -6.20 -4.05 2.84
N TYR A 4 -5.08 -3.73 3.51
CA TYR A 4 -5.04 -2.88 4.70
C TYR A 4 -4.24 -1.61 4.41
N CYS A 5 -4.69 -0.47 4.94
CA CYS A 5 -4.03 0.82 4.76
C CYS A 5 -3.47 1.31 6.10
N TYR A 6 -2.20 1.72 6.13
CA TYR A 6 -1.52 2.17 7.35
C TYR A 6 -0.67 3.43 7.09
N PRO A 7 -0.55 4.35 8.07
CA PRO A 7 0.42 5.44 7.98
C PRO A 7 1.86 4.90 7.93
N THR A 8 2.77 5.64 7.31
CA THR A 8 4.19 5.27 7.16
C THR A 8 4.85 4.89 8.49
N ALA A 9 4.54 5.62 9.57
CA ALA A 9 5.07 5.36 10.90
C ALA A 9 4.64 3.99 11.45
N GLU A 10 3.38 3.61 11.23
CA GLU A 10 2.85 2.32 11.67
C GLU A 10 3.40 1.17 10.81
N LEU A 11 3.55 1.38 9.50
CA LEU A 11 4.20 0.41 8.60
C LEU A 11 5.60 0.08 9.09
N ARG A 12 6.42 1.07 9.42
CA ARG A 12 7.79 0.85 9.92
C ARG A 12 7.83 -0.04 11.16
N LEU A 13 6.87 0.12 12.08
CA LEU A 13 6.75 -0.72 13.27
C LEU A 13 6.30 -2.14 12.92
N LYS A 14 5.29 -2.29 12.06
CA LYS A 14 4.75 -3.61 11.67
C LYS A 14 5.74 -4.42 10.83
N LEU A 15 6.47 -3.76 9.93
CA LEU A 15 7.46 -4.40 9.06
C LEU A 15 8.61 -5.04 9.84
N ALA A 16 8.99 -4.46 10.99
CA ALA A 16 10.02 -5.01 11.87
C ALA A 16 9.60 -6.35 12.53
N GLY A 17 8.29 -6.56 12.74
CA GLY A 17 7.74 -7.75 13.39
C GLY A 17 7.15 -8.79 12.44
N LEU A 18 7.32 -8.64 11.13
CA LEU A 18 6.68 -9.51 10.13
C LEU A 18 7.00 -10.99 10.35
N GLN A 19 5.95 -11.81 10.42
CA GLN A 19 6.03 -13.27 10.51
C GLN A 19 5.59 -13.96 9.22
N GLN A 20 4.91 -13.25 8.32
CA GLN A 20 4.33 -13.78 7.08
C GLN A 20 4.65 -12.89 5.88
N PRO A 21 4.63 -13.43 4.65
CA PRO A 21 4.88 -12.64 3.45
C PRO A 21 3.79 -11.59 3.18
N VAL A 22 4.20 -10.37 2.87
CA VAL A 22 3.31 -9.22 2.63
C VAL A 22 3.68 -8.53 1.33
N ALA A 23 2.69 -8.10 0.57
CA ALA A 23 2.88 -7.17 -0.54
C ALA A 23 2.71 -5.74 -0.02
N LEU A 24 3.71 -4.88 -0.20
CA LEU A 24 3.70 -3.51 0.29
C LEU A 24 3.65 -2.52 -0.88
N LEU A 25 2.57 -1.75 -0.95
CA LEU A 25 2.47 -0.57 -1.81
C LEU A 25 2.92 0.65 -1.00
N HIS A 26 3.95 1.35 -1.47
CA HIS A 26 4.50 2.52 -0.77
C HIS A 26 5.02 3.58 -1.74
N TYR A 27 4.93 4.85 -1.37
CA TYR A 27 5.49 5.98 -2.13
C TYR A 27 6.62 6.68 -1.36
N SER A 28 6.71 6.47 -0.04
CA SER A 28 7.84 6.90 0.77
C SER A 28 8.99 5.90 0.74
N ASP A 29 10.17 6.38 1.13
CA ASP A 29 11.32 5.51 1.39
C ASP A 29 11.08 4.69 2.67
N ILE A 30 10.92 3.38 2.49
CA ILE A 30 10.65 2.40 3.54
C ILE A 30 11.60 1.22 3.34
N ALA A 31 12.40 0.93 4.36
CA ALA A 31 13.25 -0.25 4.37
C ALA A 31 12.38 -1.52 4.41
N VAL A 32 12.56 -2.39 3.42
CA VAL A 32 11.85 -3.66 3.29
C VAL A 32 12.79 -4.83 3.58
N ASN A 33 12.23 -5.93 4.08
CA ASN A 33 12.97 -7.17 4.32
C ASN A 33 12.52 -8.27 3.32
N ARG A 34 13.13 -9.46 3.39
CA ARG A 34 12.87 -10.57 2.46
C ARG A 34 11.43 -11.10 2.43
N LEU A 35 10.63 -10.83 3.45
CA LEU A 35 9.21 -11.22 3.50
C LEU A 35 8.31 -10.21 2.78
N VAL A 36 8.87 -9.11 2.30
CA VAL A 36 8.11 -8.02 1.69
C VAL A 36 8.31 -8.01 0.19
N THR A 37 7.22 -8.17 -0.57
CA THR A 37 7.20 -7.84 -1.99
C THR A 37 6.85 -6.37 -2.12
N SER A 38 7.84 -5.55 -2.46
CA SER A 38 7.69 -4.08 -2.56
C SER A 38 7.16 -3.66 -3.94
N PHE A 39 6.20 -2.74 -3.92
CA PHE A 39 5.65 -2.06 -5.09
C PHE A 39 5.73 -0.54 -4.86
N ALA A 40 6.64 0.12 -5.58
CA ALA A 40 6.77 1.57 -5.54
C ALA A 40 5.57 2.24 -6.23
N MET A 41 4.96 3.18 -5.53
CA MET A 41 3.82 3.97 -5.99
C MET A 41 4.25 5.41 -6.27
N PRO A 42 3.63 6.09 -7.25
CA PRO A 42 3.91 7.51 -7.51
C PRO A 42 3.56 8.40 -6.31
N ALA A 43 4.42 9.36 -5.97
CA ALA A 43 4.15 10.36 -4.94
C ALA A 43 3.22 11.52 -5.41
N GLU A 44 2.55 11.35 -6.55
CA GLU A 44 1.64 12.34 -7.15
C GLU A 44 0.21 11.76 -7.24
N PRO A 45 -0.84 12.46 -6.76
CA PRO A 45 -2.18 11.89 -6.61
C PRO A 45 -2.80 11.31 -7.88
N VAL A 46 -2.70 12.01 -9.01
CA VAL A 46 -3.31 11.58 -10.27
C VAL A 46 -2.63 10.31 -10.78
N SER A 47 -1.30 10.28 -10.73
CA SER A 47 -0.47 9.15 -11.13
C SER A 47 -0.67 7.96 -10.20
N PHE A 48 -0.76 8.20 -8.88
CA PHE A 48 -1.07 7.17 -7.89
C PHE A 48 -2.41 6.53 -8.20
N GLY A 49 -3.46 7.34 -8.37
CA GLY A 49 -4.81 6.84 -8.66
C GLY A 49 -4.90 6.05 -9.97
N ARG A 50 -4.13 6.43 -11.00
CA ARG A 50 -4.05 5.70 -12.27
C ARG A 50 -3.37 4.34 -12.13
N GLN A 51 -2.31 4.26 -11.34
CA GLN A 51 -1.52 3.03 -11.18
C GLN A 51 -2.10 2.07 -10.13
N LEU A 52 -2.89 2.58 -9.17
CA LEU A 52 -3.38 1.82 -8.01
C LEU A 52 -3.91 0.42 -8.38
N TYR A 53 -4.87 0.32 -9.29
CA TYR A 53 -5.48 -0.97 -9.62
C TYR A 53 -4.53 -1.92 -10.36
N GLN A 54 -3.63 -1.39 -11.20
CA GLN A 54 -2.63 -2.21 -11.87
C GLN A 54 -1.64 -2.77 -10.85
N THR A 55 -1.20 -1.94 -9.91
CA THR A 55 -0.30 -2.37 -8.82
C THR A 55 -0.98 -3.36 -7.88
N LEU A 56 -2.24 -3.14 -7.52
CA LEU A 56 -3.03 -4.10 -6.73
C LEU A 56 -3.14 -5.45 -7.44
N PHE A 57 -3.43 -5.45 -8.74
CA PHE A 57 -3.47 -6.67 -9.54
C PHE A 57 -2.11 -7.39 -9.60
N SER A 58 -1.00 -6.65 -9.66
CA SER A 58 0.35 -7.25 -9.55
C SER A 58 0.63 -7.79 -8.15
N ALA A 59 0.18 -7.10 -7.10
CA ALA A 59 0.33 -7.51 -5.71
C ALA A 59 -0.49 -8.76 -5.39
N ASP A 60 -1.69 -8.89 -5.96
CA ASP A 60 -2.55 -10.08 -5.86
C ASP A 60 -1.93 -11.33 -6.51
N GLN A 61 -1.05 -11.14 -7.49
CA GLN A 61 -0.31 -12.25 -8.12
C GLN A 61 0.96 -12.64 -7.35
N SER A 62 1.33 -11.88 -6.32
CA SER A 62 2.46 -12.24 -5.46
C SER A 62 2.08 -13.37 -4.51
N ALA A 63 3.08 -14.05 -3.95
CA ALA A 63 2.88 -15.06 -2.91
C ALA A 63 2.53 -14.48 -1.53
N ALA A 64 2.23 -13.17 -1.45
CA ALA A 64 1.83 -12.52 -0.21
C ALA A 64 0.43 -12.95 0.22
N GLU A 65 0.24 -13.11 1.52
CA GLU A 65 -1.07 -13.43 2.10
C GLU A 65 -1.98 -12.20 2.19
N VAL A 66 -1.36 -11.02 2.26
CA VAL A 66 -2.02 -9.75 2.50
C VAL A 66 -1.32 -8.62 1.76
N ILE A 67 -2.10 -7.62 1.35
CA ILE A 67 -1.58 -6.38 0.76
C ILE A 67 -1.66 -5.28 1.81
N TRP A 68 -0.54 -4.60 2.05
CA TRP A 68 -0.48 -3.38 2.83
C TRP A 68 -0.24 -2.20 1.89
N CYS A 69 -0.99 -1.12 2.07
CA CYS A 69 -0.78 0.13 1.38
C CYS A 69 -0.42 1.23 2.38
N GLU A 70 0.61 1.99 2.06
CA GLU A 70 0.88 3.25 2.73
C GLU A 70 -0.29 4.20 2.49
N LEU A 71 -0.84 4.76 3.58
CA LEU A 71 -1.84 5.80 3.48
C LEU A 71 -1.23 7.06 2.84
N PRO A 72 -1.83 7.57 1.75
CA PRO A 72 -1.43 8.86 1.20
C PRO A 72 -1.74 9.99 2.18
N PRO A 73 -1.10 11.17 2.02
CA PRO A 73 -1.39 12.34 2.84
C PRO A 73 -2.88 12.74 2.79
N GLU A 74 -3.39 13.37 3.85
CA GLU A 74 -4.82 13.74 3.96
C GLU A 74 -5.19 15.09 3.30
N HIS A 75 -4.26 15.78 2.63
CA HIS A 75 -4.52 17.09 2.05
C HIS A 75 -5.34 17.02 0.74
N ASP A 76 -5.97 18.15 0.35
CA ASP A 76 -7.07 18.22 -0.63
C ASP A 76 -6.89 17.42 -1.93
N ASN A 77 -5.68 17.37 -2.47
CA ASN A 77 -5.40 16.70 -3.74
C ASN A 77 -5.46 15.15 -3.68
N TRP A 78 -5.48 14.53 -2.50
CA TRP A 78 -5.50 13.06 -2.34
C TRP A 78 -6.89 12.48 -2.10
N HIS A 79 -7.95 13.30 -1.94
CA HIS A 79 -9.30 12.81 -1.65
C HIS A 79 -9.78 11.72 -2.63
N ALA A 80 -9.53 11.92 -3.94
CA ALA A 80 -9.92 10.95 -4.96
C ALA A 80 -9.13 9.63 -4.87
N VAL A 81 -7.92 9.65 -4.31
CA VAL A 81 -7.13 8.44 -4.04
C VAL A 81 -7.66 7.73 -2.80
N HIS A 82 -7.94 8.48 -1.74
CA HIS A 82 -8.56 7.93 -0.51
C HIS A 82 -9.91 7.26 -0.79
N ASP A 83 -10.75 7.82 -1.66
CA ASP A 83 -12.00 7.19 -2.09
C ASP A 83 -11.76 5.84 -2.80
N ARG A 84 -10.78 5.79 -3.72
CA ARG A 84 -10.43 4.54 -4.41
C ARG A 84 -9.85 3.50 -3.47
N LEU A 85 -9.03 3.92 -2.50
CA LEU A 85 -8.49 3.04 -1.47
C LEU A 85 -9.61 2.47 -0.59
N LYS A 86 -10.57 3.30 -0.14
CA LYS A 86 -11.77 2.85 0.58
C LYS A 86 -12.52 1.76 -0.15
N ARG A 87 -12.69 1.93 -1.46
CA ARG A 87 -13.39 0.96 -2.33
C ARG A 87 -12.60 -0.32 -2.55
N ALA A 88 -11.27 -0.26 -2.49
CA ALA A 88 -10.38 -1.42 -2.66
C ALA A 88 -10.10 -2.15 -1.34
N SER A 89 -10.16 -1.44 -0.21
CA SER A 89 -9.89 -1.96 1.13
C SER A 89 -11.12 -2.63 1.72
N CYS A 90 -10.91 -3.71 2.47
CA CYS A 90 -12.00 -4.39 3.16
C CYS A 90 -12.36 -3.74 4.52
N ASN A 91 -11.62 -2.71 4.95
CA ASN A 91 -11.87 -1.95 6.17
C ASN A 91 -11.35 -0.52 6.01
N LEU A 92 -12.25 0.46 6.16
CA LEU A 92 -11.92 1.79 6.67
C LEU A 92 -12.94 2.18 7.74
#